data_AF-A0A6V8LUF5-F1
#
_entry.id   AF-A0A6V8LUF5-F1
#
_cell.length_a   1.000
_cell.length_b   1.000
_cell.length_c   1.000
_cell.angle_alpha   90.00
_cell.angle_beta   90.00
_cell.angle_gamma   90.00
#
_symmetry.space_group_name_H-M   'P 1'
#
loop_
_entity.id
_entity.type
_entity.pdbx_description
1 polymer ?
#
loop_
_entity_poly.entity_id
_entity_poly.type
_entity_poly.pdbx_seq_one_letter_code
_entity_poly.pdbx_strand_id
1 'polypeptide(L)'
;MDFRQLKSSLEQTFQKILDKVQDGQLPNEQDVAHFARLTTQLHVQADEDWAGEAEDFSHLANQLLQTVKKGKREDAIRLVDSLQDAQDFCHRTYKS
;
A
#
# COMPACT_ATOMS: atom_id res chain seq x y z
N MET A 1 8.43 7.74 -14.04
CA MET A 1 8.86 6.43 -13.49
C MET A 1 8.22 5.38 -14.37
N ASP A 2 9.00 4.43 -14.90
CA ASP A 2 8.39 3.30 -15.62
C ASP A 2 7.68 2.35 -14.64
N PHE A 3 6.78 1.52 -15.14
CA PHE A 3 5.95 0.65 -14.32
C PHE A 3 6.78 -0.33 -13.45
N ARG A 4 7.94 -0.78 -13.95
CA ARG A 4 8.80 -1.73 -13.22
C ARG A 4 9.49 -1.06 -12.04
N GLN A 5 9.99 0.16 -12.24
CA GLN A 5 10.54 0.99 -11.17
C GLN A 5 9.47 1.35 -10.13
N LEU A 6 8.24 1.61 -10.57
CA LEU A 6 7.10 1.88 -9.70
C LEU A 6 6.79 0.66 -8.81
N LYS A 7 6.62 -0.52 -9.40
CA LYS A 7 6.41 -1.77 -8.64
C LYS A 7 7.52 -2.01 -7.62
N SER A 8 8.78 -1.90 -8.02
CA SER A 8 9.90 -2.11 -7.11
C SER A 8 9.91 -1.09 -5.96
N SER A 9 9.63 0.19 -6.26
CA SER A 9 9.55 1.24 -5.22
C SER A 9 8.39 1.01 -4.26
N LEU A 10 7.26 0.52 -4.77
CA LEU A 10 6.07 0.19 -4.00
C LEU A 10 6.33 -1.00 -3.07
N GLU A 11 6.92 -2.09 -3.59
CA GLU A 11 7.32 -3.27 -2.80
C GLU A 11 8.31 -2.90 -1.69
N GLN A 12 9.36 -2.16 -2.00
CA GLN A 12 10.37 -1.74 -1.01
C GLN A 12 9.76 -0.87 0.10
N THR A 13 8.88 0.06 -0.28
CA THR A 13 8.25 0.95 0.71
C THR A 13 7.22 0.19 1.54
N PHE A 14 6.46 -0.71 0.93
CA PHE A 14 5.49 -1.53 1.65
C PHE A 14 6.17 -2.49 2.62
N GLN A 15 7.31 -3.09 2.23
CA GLN A 15 8.07 -3.96 3.13
C GLN A 15 8.55 -3.21 4.38
N LYS A 16 9.04 -1.97 4.25
CA LYS A 16 9.41 -1.15 5.42
C LYS A 16 8.24 -0.89 6.37
N ILE A 17 7.04 -0.70 5.81
CA ILE A 17 5.82 -0.52 6.59
C ILE A 17 5.44 -1.83 7.30
N LEU A 18 5.51 -2.97 6.59
CA LEU A 18 5.28 -4.31 7.11
C LEU A 18 6.21 -4.63 8.28
N ASP A 19 7.52 -4.42 8.12
CA ASP A 19 8.50 -4.69 9.17
C ASP A 19 8.17 -3.91 10.46
N LYS A 20 7.69 -2.66 10.32
CA LYS A 20 7.29 -1.84 11.47
C LYS A 20 6.06 -2.39 12.18
N VAL A 21 5.02 -2.78 11.45
CA VAL A 21 3.80 -3.30 12.08
C VAL A 21 4.01 -4.70 12.67
N GLN A 22 4.88 -5.53 12.08
CA GLN A 22 5.27 -6.83 12.61
C GLN A 22 6.00 -6.70 13.96
N ASP A 23 6.79 -5.65 14.14
CA ASP A 23 7.40 -5.30 15.42
C ASP A 23 6.40 -4.66 16.42
N GLY A 24 5.11 -4.55 16.06
CA GLY A 24 4.09 -3.88 16.86
C GLY A 24 4.30 -2.36 16.98
N GLN A 25 5.00 -1.76 16.01
CA GLN A 25 5.29 -0.33 15.96
C GLN A 25 4.38 0.38 14.95
N LEU A 26 4.18 1.68 15.17
CA LEU A 26 3.53 2.53 14.18
C LEU A 26 4.55 2.84 13.05
N PRO A 27 4.19 2.64 11.77
CA PRO A 27 5.08 3.00 10.67
C PRO A 27 5.29 4.51 10.58
N ASN A 28 6.39 4.92 9.97
CA ASN A 28 6.74 6.34 9.82
C ASN A 28 5.76 7.04 8.86
N GLU A 29 5.29 8.23 9.21
CA GLU A 29 4.37 9.00 8.38
C GLU A 29 4.93 9.29 6.98
N GLN A 30 6.23 9.58 6.85
CA GLN A 30 6.86 9.88 5.57
C GLN A 30 6.90 8.65 4.65
N ASP A 31 7.21 7.48 5.20
CA ASP A 31 7.21 6.21 4.45
C ASP A 31 5.80 5.89 3.95
N VAL A 32 4.79 6.05 4.82
CA VAL A 32 3.38 5.81 4.49
C VAL A 32 2.85 6.84 3.49
N ALA A 33 3.26 8.11 3.60
CA ALA A 33 2.90 9.15 2.64
C ALA A 33 3.53 8.91 1.27
N HIS A 34 4.78 8.42 1.24
CA HIS A 34 5.43 8.01 0.01
C HIS A 34 4.70 6.82 -0.62
N PHE A 35 4.40 5.79 0.16
CA PHE A 35 3.63 4.63 -0.27
C PHE A 35 2.28 5.01 -0.87
N ALA A 36 1.49 5.85 -0.18
CA ALA A 36 0.20 6.32 -0.69
C ALA A 36 0.32 7.00 -2.06
N ARG A 37 1.35 7.82 -2.27
CA ARG A 37 1.62 8.44 -3.59
C ARG A 37 1.96 7.40 -4.66
N LEU A 38 2.74 6.38 -4.33
CA LEU A 38 3.07 5.30 -5.25
C LEU A 38 1.81 4.50 -5.63
N THR A 39 0.91 4.22 -4.68
CA THR A 39 -0.36 3.53 -4.98
C THR A 39 -1.29 4.34 -5.89
N THR A 40 -1.31 5.67 -5.75
CA THR A 40 -2.05 6.53 -6.69
C THR A 40 -1.42 6.50 -8.09
N GLN A 41 -0.09 6.47 -8.19
CA GLN A 41 0.59 6.31 -9.50
C GLN A 41 0.34 4.94 -10.11
N LEU A 42 0.22 3.90 -9.28
CA LEU A 42 -0.13 2.54 -9.71
C LEU A 42 -1.52 2.52 -10.33
N HIS A 43 -2.51 3.11 -9.65
CA HIS A 43 -3.88 3.22 -10.16
C HIS A 43 -3.94 3.92 -11.51
N VAL A 44 -3.22 5.03 -11.70
CA VAL A 44 -3.17 5.75 -12.98
C VAL A 44 -2.57 4.90 -14.12
N GLN A 45 -1.71 3.93 -13.80
CA GLN A 45 -1.06 3.05 -14.76
C GLN A 45 -1.71 1.66 -14.83
N ALA A 46 -2.81 1.43 -14.10
CA ALA A 46 -3.46 0.14 -14.05
C ALA A 46 -4.25 -0.10 -15.34
N ASP A 47 -4.15 -1.33 -15.86
CA ASP A 47 -4.96 -1.76 -16.98
C ASP A 47 -6.42 -1.95 -16.54
N GLU A 48 -7.35 -1.88 -17.49
CA GLU A 48 -8.79 -1.97 -17.21
C GLU A 48 -9.17 -3.25 -16.43
N ASP A 49 -8.43 -4.34 -16.63
CA ASP A 49 -8.69 -5.62 -15.97
C ASP A 49 -8.52 -5.58 -14.45
N TRP A 50 -7.65 -4.70 -13.93
CA TRP A 50 -7.32 -4.63 -12.50
C TRP A 50 -7.31 -3.20 -11.93
N ALA A 51 -7.87 -2.24 -12.68
CA ALA A 51 -7.94 -0.84 -12.28
C ALA A 51 -8.75 -0.62 -11.00
N GLY A 52 -9.84 -1.39 -10.81
CA GLY A 52 -10.65 -1.32 -9.59
C GLY A 52 -9.89 -1.72 -8.35
N GLU A 53 -9.12 -2.80 -8.41
CA GLU A 53 -8.27 -3.25 -7.31
C GLU A 53 -7.16 -2.25 -7.02
N ALA A 54 -6.60 -1.60 -8.05
CA ALA A 54 -5.61 -0.55 -7.87
C ALA A 54 -6.21 0.70 -7.21
N GLU A 55 -7.45 1.06 -7.54
CA GLU A 55 -8.19 2.15 -6.89
C GLU A 55 -8.43 1.84 -5.40
N ASP A 56 -8.96 0.66 -5.08
CA ASP A 56 -9.22 0.21 -3.71
C ASP A 56 -7.93 0.17 -2.89
N PHE A 57 -6.85 -0.36 -3.47
CA PHE A 57 -5.54 -0.38 -2.82
C PHE A 57 -5.01 1.02 -2.52
N SER A 58 -5.17 1.96 -3.47
CA SER A 58 -4.83 3.37 -3.25
C SER A 58 -5.69 4.01 -2.17
N HIS A 59 -6.98 3.67 -2.09
CA HIS A 59 -7.87 4.15 -1.04
C HIS A 59 -7.42 3.66 0.35
N LEU A 60 -7.13 2.37 0.49
CA LEU A 60 -6.61 1.77 1.73
C LEU A 60 -5.29 2.42 2.18
N ALA A 61 -4.36 2.67 1.24
CA ALA A 61 -3.09 3.33 1.53
C ALA A 61 -3.29 4.76 2.06
N ASN A 62 -4.27 5.49 1.52
CA ASN A 62 -4.65 6.81 2.02
C ASN A 62 -5.29 6.74 3.41
N GLN A 63 -6.13 5.73 3.68
CA GLN A 63 -6.67 5.51 5.02
C GLN A 63 -5.55 5.20 6.03
N LEU A 64 -4.57 4.38 5.66
CA LEU A 64 -3.39 4.10 6.49
C LEU A 64 -2.64 5.39 6.84
N LEU A 65 -2.42 6.27 5.87
CA LEU A 65 -1.77 7.57 6.11
C LEU A 65 -2.53 8.41 7.14
N GLN A 66 -3.86 8.52 7.02
CA GLN A 66 -4.66 9.28 7.98
C GLN A 66 -4.64 8.65 9.38
N THR A 67 -4.60 7.32 9.45
CA THR A 67 -4.54 6.57 10.71
C THR A 67 -3.20 6.76 11.41
N VAL A 68 -2.10 6.72 10.67
CA VAL A 68 -0.73 6.98 11.16
C VAL A 68 -0.59 8.42 11.67
N LYS A 69 -1.10 9.40 10.92
CA LYS A 69 -1.15 10.82 11.36
C LYS A 69 -1.88 11.03 12.69
N LYS A 70 -2.87 10.17 12.97
CA LYS A 70 -3.66 10.21 14.21
C LYS A 70 -3.03 9.38 15.34
N GLY A 71 -1.88 8.75 15.12
CA GLY A 71 -1.21 7.90 16.11
C GLY A 71 -1.96 6.60 16.45
N LYS A 72 -2.92 6.20 15.61
CA LYS A 72 -3.80 5.06 15.85
C LYS A 72 -3.13 3.75 15.47
N ARG A 73 -2.24 3.26 16.34
CA ARG A 73 -1.40 2.08 16.07
C ARG A 73 -2.16 0.81 15.70
N GLU A 74 -3.15 0.41 16.50
CA GLU A 74 -3.88 -0.84 16.26
C GLU A 74 -4.66 -0.80 14.94
N ASP A 75 -5.28 0.34 14.63
CA ASP A 75 -5.97 0.56 13.36
C ASP A 75 -4.97 0.56 12.19
N ALA A 76 -3.75 1.09 12.38
CA ALA A 76 -2.72 1.07 11.35
C ALA A 76 -2.24 -0.36 11.04
N ILE A 77 -2.08 -1.21 12.07
CA ILE A 77 -1.73 -2.63 11.90
C ILE A 77 -2.81 -3.34 11.07
N ARG A 78 -4.08 -3.20 11.44
CA ARG A 78 -5.21 -3.80 10.70
C ARG A 78 -5.30 -3.34 9.24
N LEU A 79 -4.98 -2.07 8.98
CA LEU A 79 -4.97 -1.53 7.62
C LEU A 79 -3.80 -2.08 6.80
N VAL A 80 -2.64 -2.32 7.41
CA VAL A 80 -1.51 -2.97 6.73
C VAL A 80 -1.84 -4.43 6.40
N ASP A 81 -2.50 -5.17 7.30
CA ASP A 81 -2.97 -6.53 7.01
C ASP A 81 -3.95 -6.53 5.82
N SER A 82 -4.90 -5.59 5.81
CA SER A 82 -5.87 -5.44 4.71
C SER A 82 -5.20 -5.10 3.38
N LEU A 83 -4.15 -4.26 3.40
CA LEU A 83 -3.34 -3.95 2.22
C LEU A 83 -2.59 -5.19 1.75
N GLN A 84 -2.03 -5.98 2.66
CA GLN A 84 -1.33 -7.21 2.30
C GLN A 84 -2.27 -8.22 1.63
N ASP A 85 -3.47 -8.41 2.18
CA ASP A 85 -4.50 -9.26 1.59
C ASP A 85 -4.94 -8.79 0.20
N ALA A 86 -5.13 -7.47 0.03
CA ALA A 86 -5.50 -6.88 -1.25
C ALA A 86 -4.39 -7.06 -2.32
N GLN A 87 -3.12 -6.87 -1.93
CA GLN A 87 -1.97 -7.13 -2.79
C GLN A 87 -1.91 -8.61 -3.19
N ASP A 88 -2.06 -9.52 -2.22
CA ASP A 88 -2.04 -10.96 -2.45
C ASP A 88 -3.16 -11.41 -3.39
N PHE A 89 -4.37 -10.89 -3.21
CA PHE A 89 -5.49 -11.14 -4.10
C PHE A 89 -5.17 -10.66 -5.52
N CYS A 90 -4.74 -9.42 -5.68
CA CYS A 90 -4.42 -8.84 -6.99
C CYS A 90 -3.32 -9.66 -7.70
N HIS A 91 -2.24 -10.00 -7.00
CA HIS A 91 -1.14 -10.81 -7.53
C HIS A 91 -1.54 -12.26 -7.83
N ARG A 92 -2.59 -12.81 -7.22
CA ARG A 92 -3.08 -14.16 -7.53
C ARG A 92 -4.04 -14.15 -8.72
N THR A 93 -4.91 -13.15 -8.79
CA THR A 93 -5.98 -13.04 -9.78
C THR A 93 -5.45 -12.54 -11.13
N TYR A 94 -4.61 -11.52 -11.13
CA TYR A 94 -4.19 -10.80 -12.33
C TYR A 94 -2.75 -11.10 -12.74
N LYS A 95 -2.29 -12.35 -12.52
CA LYS A 95 -0.97 -12.80 -13.01
C LYS A 95 -0.90 -12.69 -14.54
N SER A 96 -0.39 -11.56 -15.04
CA SER A 96 0.28 -11.48 -16.33
C SER A 96 1.76 -11.81 -16.18
#